data_AF-A0A939BAD8-F1
#
_entry.id   AF-A0A939BAD8-F1
#
_cell.length_a   1.000
_cell.length_b   1.000
_cell.length_c   1.000
_cell.angle_alpha   90.00
_cell.angle_beta   90.00
_cell.angle_gamma   90.00
#
_symmetry.space_group_name_H-M   'P 1'
#
loop_
_entity.id
_entity.type
_entity.pdbx_description
1 polymer ?
#
loop_
_entity_poly.entity_id
_entity_poly.type
_entity_poly.pdbx_seq_one_letter_code
_entity_poly.pdbx_strand_id
1 'polypeptide(L)'
;MSAVTTSQAIAMIVSPGKVVKDQGIVIPNDNDGWTVTIDMKNEVTPVTKTVTDPEKVPGVGDTRVWTITSKVPNWNGKNLKDTDTKFTFTDTPGKGQTVDFKSIEITIGEGSSIYDENSMLTKPTSAGTADTWDATGTESFVINLTEYMKTVAVSGPSSKIGQAITMTYESTVNVAAVVELGSEDTIKNRVEVNNNGGTAEASDDLPKPVSFSFTKVDADGAGLAGAHFSLTRSNAPTGAYVPETNEFMKVTTGAKGTYTIDPLNETAEQASGEKKTSPNTEWYPMESGEGGKVTVNGVGDGTYVIQETHAP
;
A
#
# COMPACT_ATOMS: atom_id res chain seq x y z
N MET A 1 4.43 11.88 -7.70
CA MET A 1 4.86 13.31 -7.78
C MET A 1 4.97 13.80 -6.33
N SER A 2 6.10 14.34 -5.89
CA SER A 2 6.28 14.76 -4.48
C SER A 2 6.01 16.25 -4.33
N ALA A 3 5.06 16.60 -3.46
CA ALA A 3 4.82 17.98 -3.01
C ALA A 3 5.38 18.14 -1.59
N VAL A 4 5.98 19.30 -1.32
CA VAL A 4 6.66 19.57 -0.05
C VAL A 4 6.31 20.97 0.43
N THR A 5 5.92 21.08 1.69
CA THR A 5 5.88 22.34 2.45
C THR A 5 6.95 22.29 3.56
N THR A 6 7.52 23.44 3.91
CA THR A 6 8.68 23.49 4.82
C THR A 6 8.24 23.55 6.29
N SER A 7 8.90 22.80 7.18
CA SER A 7 8.66 22.90 8.64
C SER A 7 9.33 24.13 9.25
N GLN A 8 8.88 24.56 10.44
CA GLN A 8 9.48 25.69 11.17
C GLN A 8 10.97 25.47 11.47
N ALA A 9 11.79 26.50 11.23
CA ALA A 9 13.21 26.54 11.57
C ALA A 9 13.49 26.30 13.05
N ILE A 10 14.67 25.75 13.34
CA ILE A 10 15.18 25.59 14.71
C ILE A 10 15.54 26.97 15.27
N ALA A 11 15.25 27.20 16.56
CA ALA A 11 15.60 28.44 17.25
C ALA A 11 17.12 28.69 17.21
N MET A 12 17.51 29.93 16.88
CA MET A 12 18.91 30.35 16.82
C MET A 12 19.13 31.55 17.73
N ILE A 13 20.24 31.56 18.46
CA ILE A 13 20.72 32.73 19.19
C ILE A 13 21.67 33.50 18.27
N VAL A 14 21.34 34.76 17.99
CA VAL A 14 22.16 35.65 17.18
C VAL A 14 22.57 36.84 18.02
N SER A 15 23.88 37.11 18.07
CA SER A 15 24.41 38.36 18.61
C SER A 15 24.82 39.25 17.44
N PRO A 16 24.33 40.49 17.33
CA PRO A 16 24.64 41.39 16.20
C PRO A 16 26.08 41.92 16.20
N GLY A 17 26.95 41.44 17.09
CA GLY A 17 28.34 41.83 17.16
C GLY A 17 29.22 41.03 16.20
N LYS A 18 30.24 41.67 15.62
CA LYS A 18 31.28 40.99 14.84
C LYS A 18 32.51 40.79 15.72
N VAL A 19 33.08 39.59 15.71
CA VAL A 19 34.44 39.39 16.23
C VAL A 19 35.41 39.98 15.23
N VAL A 20 36.05 41.08 15.60
CA VAL A 20 37.10 41.70 14.81
C VAL A 20 38.43 41.24 15.41
N LYS A 21 39.26 40.62 14.58
CA LYS A 21 40.61 40.21 14.98
C LYS A 21 41.33 41.42 15.56
N ASP A 22 41.91 41.27 16.75
CA ASP A 22 42.63 42.31 17.50
C ASP A 22 41.79 43.44 18.14
N GLN A 23 40.45 43.42 18.01
CA GLN A 23 39.54 44.37 18.69
C GLN A 23 38.47 43.71 19.56
N GLY A 24 38.35 42.39 19.51
CA GLY A 24 37.33 41.66 20.27
C GLY A 24 35.95 41.77 19.61
N ILE A 25 34.89 41.73 20.42
CA ILE A 25 33.51 41.85 19.95
C ILE A 25 33.19 43.32 19.73
N VAL A 26 32.92 43.69 18.47
CA VAL A 26 32.47 45.03 18.10
C VAL A 26 30.95 45.00 17.94
N ILE A 27 30.25 45.82 18.72
CA ILE A 27 28.81 46.05 18.59
C ILE A 27 28.61 47.20 17.60
N PRO A 28 27.79 47.04 16.55
CA PRO A 28 27.54 48.13 15.59
C PRO A 28 26.89 49.34 16.26
N ASN A 29 27.27 50.54 15.83
CA ASN A 29 26.53 51.77 16.18
C ASN A 29 25.47 52.04 15.10
N ASP A 30 24.37 52.69 15.45
CA ASP A 30 23.19 52.91 14.58
C ASP A 30 23.51 53.58 13.22
N ASN A 31 24.67 54.24 13.10
CA ASN A 31 25.09 54.99 11.92
C ASN A 31 25.92 54.19 10.92
N ASP A 32 26.32 52.96 11.24
CA ASP A 32 27.31 52.25 10.43
C ASP A 32 26.70 51.43 9.28
N GLY A 33 25.36 51.39 9.13
CA GLY A 33 24.67 50.75 7.99
C GLY A 33 24.78 49.22 7.93
N TRP A 34 24.94 48.53 9.07
CA TRP A 34 25.17 47.09 9.11
C TRP A 34 23.89 46.29 8.97
N THR A 35 23.90 45.31 8.07
CA THR A 35 22.84 44.31 7.93
C THR A 35 23.35 42.95 8.37
N VAL A 36 22.71 42.35 9.38
CA VAL A 36 22.91 40.95 9.74
C VAL A 36 21.89 40.12 8.97
N THR A 37 22.34 39.39 7.96
CA THR A 37 21.51 38.40 7.24
C THR A 37 21.60 37.07 7.98
N ILE A 38 20.43 36.51 8.31
CA ILE A 38 20.33 35.19 8.93
C ILE A 38 19.56 34.30 7.96
N ASP A 39 20.24 33.29 7.43
CA ASP A 39 19.59 32.25 6.63
C ASP A 39 19.00 31.19 7.57
N MET A 40 17.71 31.32 7.88
CA MET A 40 17.01 30.31 8.65
C MET A 40 16.87 29.02 7.83
N LYS A 41 17.35 27.91 8.39
CA LYS A 41 17.15 26.59 7.79
C LYS A 41 15.84 26.00 8.29
N ASN A 42 14.85 25.93 7.41
CA ASN A 42 13.69 25.08 7.60
C ASN A 42 14.05 23.65 7.18
N GLU A 43 13.59 22.65 7.94
CA GLU A 43 13.77 21.25 7.56
C GLU A 43 12.59 20.80 6.69
N VAL A 44 12.91 20.23 5.54
CA VAL A 44 11.97 19.42 4.76
C VAL A 44 12.24 17.98 5.14
N THR A 45 11.23 17.27 5.63
CA THR A 45 11.32 15.82 5.80
C THR A 45 10.94 15.17 4.48
N PRO A 46 11.89 14.61 3.71
CA PRO A 46 11.54 13.92 2.47
C PRO A 46 10.72 12.67 2.79
N VAL A 47 9.86 12.30 1.86
CA VAL A 47 9.16 11.01 1.89
C VAL A 47 9.19 10.39 0.51
N THR A 48 9.41 9.08 0.47
CA THR A 48 9.21 8.24 -0.71
C THR A 48 8.30 7.09 -0.36
N LYS A 49 7.52 6.63 -1.35
CA LYS A 49 6.67 5.45 -1.23
C LYS A 49 6.91 4.58 -2.44
N THR A 50 7.05 3.27 -2.23
CA THR A 50 7.24 2.28 -3.28
C THR A 50 6.43 1.03 -2.97
N VAL A 51 6.11 0.24 -3.99
CA VAL A 51 5.53 -1.10 -3.84
C VAL A 51 6.43 -2.16 -4.48
N THR A 52 6.37 -3.40 -3.97
CA THR A 52 7.05 -4.54 -4.59
C THR A 52 6.47 -4.89 -5.95
N ASP A 53 7.33 -5.15 -6.94
CA ASP A 53 6.95 -5.53 -8.31
C ASP A 53 5.91 -4.58 -8.95
N PRO A 54 6.17 -3.25 -9.00
CA PRO A 54 5.17 -2.26 -9.41
C PRO A 54 4.68 -2.45 -10.85
N GLU A 55 5.51 -3.04 -11.71
CA GLU A 55 5.20 -3.27 -13.13
C GLU A 55 4.43 -4.58 -13.39
N LYS A 56 4.31 -5.48 -12.39
CA LYS A 56 3.62 -6.77 -12.58
C LYS A 56 2.16 -6.65 -12.24
N VAL A 57 1.30 -7.12 -13.14
CA VAL A 57 -0.15 -7.19 -12.92
C VAL A 57 -0.43 -8.17 -11.77
N PRO A 58 -0.95 -7.72 -10.62
CA PRO A 58 -1.33 -8.62 -9.54
C PRO A 58 -2.65 -9.31 -9.87
N GLY A 59 -2.82 -10.55 -9.41
CA GLY A 59 -4.12 -11.21 -9.34
C GLY A 59 -4.85 -10.84 -8.05
N VAL A 60 -6.16 -11.03 -8.01
CA VAL A 60 -6.89 -10.95 -6.74
C VAL A 60 -6.38 -12.06 -5.81
N GLY A 61 -6.02 -11.70 -4.59
CA GLY A 61 -5.35 -12.55 -3.61
C GLY A 61 -3.83 -12.41 -3.57
N ASP A 62 -3.20 -11.72 -4.52
CA ASP A 62 -1.75 -11.47 -4.48
C ASP A 62 -1.42 -10.42 -3.39
N THR A 63 -0.42 -10.72 -2.57
CA THR A 63 0.11 -9.80 -1.55
C THR A 63 1.21 -8.93 -2.14
N ARG A 64 1.22 -7.65 -1.76
CA ARG A 64 2.23 -6.66 -2.10
C ARG A 64 2.72 -5.96 -0.85
N VAL A 65 4.02 -5.66 -0.79
CA VAL A 65 4.62 -4.90 0.31
C VAL A 65 4.77 -3.45 -0.12
N TRP A 66 4.17 -2.56 0.66
CA TRP A 66 4.38 -1.12 0.55
C TRP A 66 5.52 -0.70 1.47
N THR A 67 6.46 0.08 0.93
CA THR A 67 7.58 0.64 1.69
C THR A 67 7.51 2.15 1.64
N ILE A 68 7.55 2.77 2.82
CA ILE A 68 7.58 4.22 2.99
C ILE A 68 8.89 4.59 3.69
N THR A 69 9.66 5.46 3.06
CA THR A 69 10.94 5.91 3.60
C THR A 69 10.90 7.40 3.87
N SER A 70 11.38 7.77 5.05
CA SER A 70 11.53 9.15 5.50
C SER A 70 12.83 9.30 6.30
N LYS A 71 13.00 10.41 7.02
CA LYS A 71 14.17 10.65 7.87
C LYS A 71 13.77 11.10 9.27
N VAL A 72 14.56 10.68 10.25
CA VAL A 72 14.45 11.18 11.62
C VAL A 72 14.69 12.70 11.61
N PRO A 73 13.72 13.52 12.05
CA PRO A 73 13.83 14.96 12.00
C PRO A 73 14.80 15.48 13.06
N ASN A 74 15.33 16.68 12.85
CA ASN A 74 16.11 17.38 13.86
C ASN A 74 15.21 18.28 14.71
N TRP A 75 14.80 17.78 15.88
CA TRP A 75 13.98 18.54 16.83
C TRP A 75 14.80 19.17 17.97
N ASN A 76 16.13 19.18 17.88
CA ASN A 76 16.96 19.84 18.87
C ASN A 76 16.59 21.32 18.96
N GLY A 77 16.35 21.81 20.18
CA GLY A 77 15.95 23.20 20.41
C GLY A 77 14.50 23.55 20.07
N LYS A 78 13.67 22.58 19.64
CA LYS A 78 12.22 22.78 19.50
C LYS A 78 11.51 22.67 20.86
N ASN A 79 10.35 23.34 20.98
CA ASN A 79 9.52 23.24 22.17
C ASN A 79 8.74 21.90 22.16
N LEU A 80 9.33 20.86 22.74
CA LEU A 80 8.73 19.51 22.75
C LEU A 80 7.48 19.39 23.64
N LYS A 81 7.15 20.42 24.42
CA LYS A 81 5.90 20.49 25.21
C LYS A 81 4.72 21.03 24.41
N ASP A 82 4.98 21.54 23.20
CA ASP A 82 3.94 22.01 22.30
C ASP A 82 3.12 20.82 21.79
N THR A 83 1.80 20.91 21.94
CA THR A 83 0.86 19.87 21.46
C THR A 83 0.77 19.83 19.93
N ASP A 84 1.22 20.88 19.24
CA ASP A 84 1.29 20.94 17.79
C ASP A 84 2.58 20.32 17.24
N THR A 85 3.56 19.99 18.10
CA THR A 85 4.73 19.19 17.71
C THR A 85 4.30 17.76 17.41
N LYS A 86 4.30 17.41 16.11
CA LYS A 86 3.86 16.11 15.60
C LYS A 86 4.84 15.56 14.58
N PHE A 87 5.01 14.24 14.61
CA PHE A 87 5.66 13.46 13.56
C PHE A 87 4.79 12.26 13.21
N THR A 88 4.04 12.36 12.11
CA THR A 88 3.04 11.35 11.73
C THR A 88 3.16 10.96 10.27
N PHE A 89 2.89 9.69 9.99
CA PHE A 89 2.64 9.18 8.66
C PHE A 89 1.14 8.91 8.53
N THR A 90 0.48 9.60 7.61
CA THR A 90 -0.93 9.39 7.29
C THR A 90 -1.01 8.71 5.95
N ASP A 91 -1.41 7.44 5.96
CA ASP A 91 -1.41 6.59 4.78
C ASP A 91 -2.83 6.35 4.29
N THR A 92 -3.08 6.63 3.01
CA THR A 92 -4.38 6.43 2.37
C THR A 92 -4.27 5.46 1.19
N PRO A 93 -4.42 4.15 1.46
CA PRO A 93 -4.59 3.15 0.43
C PRO A 93 -5.90 3.35 -0.36
N GLY A 94 -5.81 3.19 -1.67
CA GLY A 94 -6.91 3.17 -2.62
C GLY A 94 -7.71 1.87 -2.56
N LYS A 95 -8.92 1.90 -3.13
CA LYS A 95 -9.75 0.72 -3.33
C LYS A 95 -9.00 -0.41 -4.04
N GLY A 96 -9.40 -1.65 -3.77
CA GLY A 96 -8.74 -2.82 -4.33
C GLY A 96 -7.64 -3.41 -3.46
N GLN A 97 -7.48 -2.93 -2.23
CA GLN A 97 -6.46 -3.37 -1.28
C GLN A 97 -7.09 -3.72 0.06
N THR A 98 -6.65 -4.83 0.63
CA THR A 98 -6.87 -5.20 2.03
C THR A 98 -5.55 -5.04 2.76
N VAL A 99 -5.43 -4.02 3.62
CA VAL A 99 -4.23 -3.76 4.44
C VAL A 99 -4.19 -4.75 5.60
N ASP A 100 -3.01 -5.29 5.90
CA ASP A 100 -2.76 -6.05 7.13
C ASP A 100 -2.00 -5.21 8.16
N PHE A 101 -2.66 -4.81 9.25
CA PHE A 101 -2.03 -4.00 10.30
C PHE A 101 -0.97 -4.75 11.12
N LYS A 102 -1.03 -6.09 11.15
CA LYS A 102 -0.05 -6.92 11.87
C LYS A 102 1.28 -7.02 11.13
N SER A 103 1.27 -6.79 9.83
CA SER A 103 2.46 -6.78 8.99
C SER A 103 3.27 -5.47 9.08
N ILE A 104 2.78 -4.47 9.82
CA ILE A 104 3.46 -3.18 9.94
C ILE A 104 4.79 -3.36 10.69
N GLU A 105 5.87 -2.92 10.06
CA GLU A 105 7.18 -2.80 10.69
C GLU A 105 7.72 -1.38 10.49
N ILE A 106 8.44 -0.87 11.50
CA ILE A 106 9.06 0.46 11.44
C ILE A 106 10.48 0.37 11.98
N THR A 107 11.47 0.64 11.15
CA THR A 107 12.89 0.61 11.54
C THR A 107 13.54 1.99 11.41
N ILE A 108 14.62 2.19 12.14
CA ILE A 108 15.49 3.37 12.02
C ILE A 108 16.92 2.89 11.75
N GLY A 109 17.47 3.28 10.61
CA GLY A 109 18.76 2.75 10.14
C GLY A 109 18.73 1.22 10.05
N GLU A 110 19.76 0.56 10.59
CA GLU A 110 19.87 -0.91 10.65
C GLU A 110 19.32 -1.50 11.97
N GLY A 111 18.47 -0.76 12.69
CA GLY A 111 17.91 -1.19 13.97
C GLY A 111 16.74 -2.19 13.85
N SER A 112 16.38 -2.82 14.97
CA SER A 112 15.14 -3.60 15.08
C SER A 112 13.90 -2.71 14.95
N SER A 113 12.76 -3.33 14.64
CA SER A 113 11.48 -2.62 14.58
C SER A 113 11.16 -1.94 15.91
N ILE A 114 10.70 -0.69 15.83
CA ILE A 114 10.25 0.14 16.96
C ILE A 114 8.73 0.20 17.04
N TYR A 115 8.02 -0.48 16.14
CA TYR A 115 6.58 -0.41 16.02
C TYR A 115 5.88 -0.98 17.25
N ASP A 116 4.89 -0.24 17.75
CA ASP A 116 3.94 -0.67 18.77
C ASP A 116 2.54 -0.23 18.36
N GLU A 117 1.70 -1.19 17.99
CA GLU A 117 0.34 -0.94 17.52
C GLU A 117 -0.47 -0.10 18.52
N ASN A 118 -0.35 -0.39 19.83
CA ASN A 118 -1.21 0.23 20.84
C ASN A 118 -0.91 1.72 21.06
N SER A 119 0.33 2.14 20.80
CA SER A 119 0.77 3.51 21.04
C SER A 119 0.96 4.32 19.75
N MET A 120 1.18 3.65 18.62
CA MET A 120 1.53 4.31 17.36
C MET A 120 0.44 4.25 16.30
N LEU A 121 -0.39 3.21 16.26
CA LEU A 121 -1.38 3.03 15.19
C LEU A 121 -2.73 3.64 15.56
N THR A 122 -3.25 4.48 14.66
CA THR A 122 -4.67 4.81 14.61
C THR A 122 -5.27 4.20 13.35
N LYS A 123 -6.16 3.21 13.53
CA LYS A 123 -6.88 2.56 12.44
C LYS A 123 -7.99 3.48 11.89
N PRO A 124 -8.34 3.36 10.59
CA PRO A 124 -9.50 4.03 10.02
C PRO A 124 -10.78 3.55 10.70
N THR A 125 -11.81 4.40 10.72
CA THR A 125 -13.08 4.09 11.41
C THR A 125 -13.74 2.85 10.84
N SER A 126 -13.68 2.66 9.51
CA SER A 126 -14.24 1.49 8.83
C SER A 126 -13.54 0.17 9.19
N ALA A 127 -12.31 0.20 9.72
CA ALA A 127 -11.63 -1.01 10.19
C ALA A 127 -12.13 -1.48 11.57
N GLY A 128 -12.67 -0.58 12.40
CA GLY A 128 -13.03 -0.89 13.77
C GLY A 128 -11.86 -1.50 14.55
N THR A 129 -12.03 -2.73 15.04
CA THR A 129 -11.01 -3.49 15.78
C THR A 129 -10.35 -4.59 14.95
N ALA A 130 -10.61 -4.66 13.64
CA ALA A 130 -10.06 -5.70 12.78
C ALA A 130 -8.54 -5.57 12.63
N ASP A 131 -7.89 -6.70 12.38
CA ASP A 131 -6.45 -6.76 12.06
C ASP A 131 -6.19 -6.43 10.59
N THR A 132 -7.20 -6.58 9.74
CA THR A 132 -7.17 -6.23 8.33
C THR A 132 -8.20 -5.18 8.00
N TRP A 133 -8.00 -4.46 6.89
CA TRP A 133 -8.91 -3.41 6.46
C TRP A 133 -8.98 -3.28 4.95
N ASP A 134 -10.20 -3.40 4.41
CA ASP A 134 -10.49 -3.11 3.01
C ASP A 134 -10.51 -1.59 2.77
N ALA A 135 -9.51 -1.14 2.03
CA ALA A 135 -9.28 0.26 1.78
C ALA A 135 -10.39 0.88 0.93
N THR A 136 -10.84 2.07 1.33
CA THR A 136 -11.94 2.80 0.65
C THR A 136 -11.44 3.85 -0.34
N GLY A 137 -10.15 4.18 -0.31
CA GLY A 137 -9.54 5.30 -1.04
C GLY A 137 -9.74 6.68 -0.41
N THR A 138 -10.56 6.77 0.63
CA THR A 138 -10.85 8.04 1.32
C THR A 138 -10.40 8.06 2.78
N GLU A 139 -10.50 6.93 3.49
CA GLU A 139 -10.03 6.83 4.88
C GLU A 139 -8.54 6.49 4.95
N SER A 140 -7.92 6.68 6.11
CA SER A 140 -6.48 6.51 6.30
C SER A 140 -6.18 5.84 7.63
N PHE A 141 -5.07 5.12 7.69
CA PHE A 141 -4.45 4.80 8.98
C PHE A 141 -3.33 5.79 9.27
N VAL A 142 -3.06 6.03 10.55
CA VAL A 142 -2.02 6.96 10.99
C VAL A 142 -1.02 6.24 11.87
N ILE A 143 0.25 6.39 11.54
CA ILE A 143 1.37 6.01 12.40
C ILE A 143 1.92 7.27 13.06
N ASN A 144 1.83 7.33 14.38
CA ASN A 144 2.28 8.45 15.18
C ASN A 144 3.59 8.11 15.90
N LEU A 145 4.69 8.71 15.44
CA LEU A 145 6.01 8.55 16.04
C LEU A 145 6.42 9.74 16.93
N THR A 146 5.49 10.65 17.23
CA THR A 146 5.79 11.91 17.93
C THR A 146 6.54 11.69 19.25
N GLU A 147 6.03 10.82 20.12
CA GLU A 147 6.66 10.55 21.43
C GLU A 147 8.02 9.87 21.30
N TYR A 148 8.18 9.01 20.29
CA TYR A 148 9.47 8.42 19.97
C TYR A 148 10.47 9.52 19.55
N MET A 149 10.06 10.43 18.67
CA MET A 149 10.93 11.52 18.19
C MET A 149 11.28 12.52 19.30
N LYS A 150 10.38 12.79 20.25
CA LYS A 150 10.69 13.55 21.47
C LYS A 150 11.78 12.86 22.30
N THR A 151 11.69 11.54 22.46
CA THR A 151 12.71 10.75 23.15
C THR A 151 14.06 10.85 22.45
N VAL A 152 14.08 10.72 21.11
CA VAL A 152 15.31 10.87 20.31
C VAL A 152 15.94 12.26 20.48
N ALA A 153 15.13 13.33 20.53
CA ALA A 153 15.61 14.70 20.65
C ALA A 153 16.18 15.06 22.04
N VAL A 154 15.69 14.42 23.11
CA VAL A 154 16.11 14.74 24.50
C VAL A 154 17.21 13.81 25.01
N SER A 155 17.04 12.51 24.82
CA SER A 155 17.83 11.48 25.50
C SER A 155 18.38 10.42 24.54
N GLY A 156 18.00 10.46 23.26
CA GLY A 156 18.56 9.59 22.24
C GLY A 156 19.98 9.99 21.84
N PRO A 157 20.75 9.07 21.24
CA PRO A 157 21.99 9.46 20.61
C PRO A 157 21.67 10.37 19.42
N SER A 158 22.25 11.57 19.41
CA SER A 158 22.14 12.54 18.31
C SER A 158 22.52 11.93 16.95
N SER A 159 23.21 10.78 16.94
CA SER A 159 23.50 9.98 15.75
C SER A 159 22.26 9.44 15.02
N LYS A 160 21.07 9.41 15.64
CA LYS A 160 19.83 8.99 14.95
C LYS A 160 19.24 10.08 14.05
N ILE A 161 19.54 11.35 14.31
CA ILE A 161 19.02 12.46 13.50
C ILE A 161 19.49 12.30 12.05
N GLY A 162 18.56 12.40 11.11
CA GLY A 162 18.82 12.23 9.68
C GLY A 162 18.94 10.77 9.21
N GLN A 163 18.91 9.77 10.10
CA GLN A 163 18.83 8.37 9.68
C GLN A 163 17.50 8.09 8.99
N ALA A 164 17.50 7.10 8.09
CA ALA A 164 16.31 6.67 7.40
C ALA A 164 15.31 6.05 8.39
N ILE A 165 14.05 6.42 8.26
CA ILE A 165 12.92 5.71 8.83
C ILE A 165 12.34 4.87 7.70
N THR A 166 12.22 3.57 7.88
CA THR A 166 11.61 2.66 6.90
C THR A 166 10.40 2.01 7.53
N MET A 167 9.23 2.28 6.98
CA MET A 167 7.97 1.65 7.34
C MET A 167 7.56 0.70 6.22
N THR A 168 7.23 -0.53 6.56
CA THR A 168 6.70 -1.52 5.61
C THR A 168 5.37 -2.07 6.09
N TYR A 169 4.51 -2.45 5.16
CA TYR A 169 3.31 -3.24 5.45
C TYR A 169 2.86 -4.00 4.20
N GLU A 170 2.17 -5.11 4.44
CA GLU A 170 1.53 -5.92 3.42
C GLU A 170 0.10 -5.46 3.14
N SER A 171 -0.28 -5.52 1.86
CA SER A 171 -1.66 -5.42 1.43
C SER A 171 -1.96 -6.49 0.39
N THR A 172 -3.12 -7.12 0.50
CA THR A 172 -3.61 -8.08 -0.49
C THR A 172 -4.51 -7.39 -1.50
N VAL A 173 -4.33 -7.67 -2.79
CA VAL A 173 -5.24 -7.18 -3.82
C VAL A 173 -6.59 -7.89 -3.69
N ASN A 174 -7.67 -7.15 -3.50
CA ASN A 174 -9.01 -7.70 -3.26
C ASN A 174 -9.95 -7.46 -4.46
N VAL A 175 -11.16 -8.03 -4.38
CA VAL A 175 -12.13 -8.01 -5.49
C VAL A 175 -12.57 -6.60 -5.92
N ALA A 176 -12.48 -5.60 -5.03
CA ALA A 176 -12.81 -4.22 -5.36
C ALA A 176 -11.90 -3.65 -6.46
N ALA A 177 -10.70 -4.20 -6.64
CA ALA A 177 -9.80 -3.83 -7.74
C ALA A 177 -10.38 -4.17 -9.12
N VAL A 178 -11.32 -5.12 -9.17
CA VAL A 178 -11.98 -5.58 -10.39
C VAL A 178 -13.33 -4.89 -10.58
N VAL A 179 -14.13 -4.78 -9.51
CA VAL A 179 -15.55 -4.40 -9.62
C VAL A 179 -15.82 -2.93 -9.31
N GLU A 180 -14.91 -2.23 -8.63
CA GLU A 180 -15.11 -0.84 -8.22
C GLU A 180 -14.19 0.17 -8.93
N LEU A 181 -13.14 -0.31 -9.60
CA LEU A 181 -12.20 0.53 -10.34
C LEU A 181 -12.59 0.62 -11.82
N GLY A 182 -12.41 1.80 -12.42
CA GLY A 182 -12.64 2.05 -13.84
C GLY A 182 -11.61 1.35 -14.75
N SER A 183 -11.83 1.41 -16.07
CA SER A 183 -10.93 0.79 -17.05
C SER A 183 -9.49 1.34 -16.97
N GLU A 184 -9.36 2.65 -16.78
CA GLU A 184 -8.10 3.40 -16.77
C GLU A 184 -7.52 3.60 -15.35
N ASP A 185 -8.17 3.06 -14.32
CA ASP A 185 -7.74 3.22 -12.94
C ASP A 185 -6.63 2.23 -12.55
N THR A 186 -5.74 2.68 -11.68
CA THR A 186 -4.76 1.86 -10.98
C THR A 186 -5.09 1.75 -9.49
N ILE A 187 -4.56 0.72 -8.83
CA ILE A 187 -4.67 0.55 -7.39
C ILE A 187 -3.68 1.53 -6.74
N LYS A 188 -4.19 2.70 -6.35
CA LYS A 188 -3.36 3.80 -5.84
C LYS A 188 -3.06 3.67 -4.36
N ASN A 189 -1.97 4.30 -3.93
CA ASN A 189 -1.70 4.47 -2.53
C ASN A 189 -0.87 5.73 -2.26
N ARG A 190 -1.30 6.56 -1.30
CA ARG A 190 -0.60 7.80 -0.95
C ARG A 190 -0.22 7.84 0.52
N VAL A 191 0.82 8.57 0.83
CA VAL A 191 1.24 8.89 2.20
C VAL A 191 1.54 10.37 2.32
N GLU A 192 1.13 10.96 3.43
CA GLU A 192 1.59 12.26 3.90
C GLU A 192 2.44 12.07 5.16
N VAL A 193 3.60 12.72 5.21
CA VAL A 193 4.40 12.85 6.43
C VAL A 193 4.25 14.28 6.94
N ASN A 194 3.74 14.41 8.16
CA ASN A 194 3.70 15.70 8.87
C ASN A 194 4.87 15.75 9.86
N ASN A 195 5.74 16.74 9.71
CA ASN A 195 6.77 17.12 10.65
C ASN A 195 6.51 18.53 11.16
N ASN A 196 5.82 18.64 12.29
CA ASN A 196 5.60 19.91 13.00
C ASN A 196 5.05 21.00 12.07
N GLY A 197 3.99 20.67 11.33
CA GLY A 197 3.30 21.56 10.40
C GLY A 197 3.88 21.62 8.99
N GLY A 198 5.11 21.14 8.77
CA GLY A 198 5.64 20.91 7.43
C GLY A 198 5.19 19.55 6.93
N THR A 199 4.61 19.49 5.73
CA THR A 199 4.11 18.25 5.12
C THR A 199 4.91 17.86 3.88
N ALA A 200 5.07 16.57 3.68
CA ALA A 200 5.59 16.00 2.45
C ALA A 200 4.72 14.83 2.01
N GLU A 201 4.48 14.70 0.71
CA GLU A 201 3.63 13.65 0.16
C GLU A 201 4.41 12.74 -0.80
N ALA A 202 4.06 11.46 -0.80
CA ALA A 202 4.48 10.50 -1.80
C ALA A 202 3.32 9.57 -2.15
N SER A 203 3.39 8.98 -3.34
CA SER A 203 2.42 8.02 -3.83
C SER A 203 3.10 7.04 -4.76
N ASP A 204 2.54 5.85 -4.83
CA ASP A 204 2.87 4.86 -5.84
C ASP A 204 1.60 4.02 -6.12
N ASP A 205 1.60 3.26 -7.19
CA ASP A 205 0.41 2.54 -7.66
C ASP A 205 0.74 1.19 -8.30
N LEU A 206 -0.27 0.32 -8.31
CA LEU A 206 -0.21 -0.98 -8.96
C LEU A 206 -1.17 -1.03 -10.14
N PRO A 207 -0.82 -1.71 -11.23
CA PRO A 207 -1.79 -2.09 -12.24
C PRO A 207 -2.91 -2.93 -11.58
N LYS A 208 -4.11 -2.84 -12.14
CA LYS A 208 -5.25 -3.64 -11.67
C LYS A 208 -5.23 -5.05 -12.27
N PRO A 209 -5.85 -6.04 -11.60
CA PRO A 209 -6.10 -7.34 -12.20
C PRO A 209 -6.88 -7.23 -13.51
N VAL A 210 -6.65 -8.17 -14.42
CA VAL A 210 -7.28 -8.23 -15.74
C VAL A 210 -8.31 -9.36 -15.82
N SER A 211 -8.96 -9.48 -16.97
CA SER A 211 -9.90 -10.55 -17.29
C SER A 211 -9.46 -11.27 -18.54
N PHE A 212 -9.76 -12.57 -18.61
CA PHE A 212 -9.68 -13.33 -19.85
C PHE A 212 -11.04 -13.95 -20.17
N SER A 213 -11.28 -14.19 -21.46
CA SER A 213 -12.47 -14.89 -21.93
C SER A 213 -12.10 -15.95 -22.96
N PHE A 214 -12.85 -17.04 -22.96
CA PHE A 214 -12.82 -18.04 -24.03
C PHE A 214 -14.23 -18.47 -24.39
N THR A 215 -14.36 -19.09 -25.56
CA THR A 215 -15.62 -19.63 -26.07
C THR A 215 -15.46 -21.11 -26.31
N LYS A 216 -16.26 -21.94 -25.62
CA LYS A 216 -16.37 -23.35 -25.94
C LYS A 216 -17.20 -23.51 -27.20
N VAL A 217 -16.62 -24.14 -28.21
CA VAL A 217 -17.29 -24.39 -29.49
C VAL A 217 -17.35 -25.88 -29.82
N ASP A 218 -18.24 -26.23 -30.74
CA ASP A 218 -18.21 -27.50 -31.46
C ASP A 218 -17.18 -27.49 -32.60
N ALA A 219 -17.16 -28.57 -33.40
CA ALA A 219 -16.26 -28.70 -34.54
C ALA A 219 -16.54 -27.68 -35.67
N ASP A 220 -17.75 -27.12 -35.73
CA ASP A 220 -18.20 -26.16 -36.74
C ASP A 220 -18.04 -24.70 -36.26
N GLY A 221 -17.62 -24.50 -35.01
CA GLY A 221 -17.41 -23.18 -34.40
C GLY A 221 -18.64 -22.60 -33.70
N ALA A 222 -19.72 -23.37 -33.54
CA ALA A 222 -20.90 -22.91 -32.80
C ALA A 222 -20.66 -23.01 -31.28
N GLY A 223 -21.06 -21.98 -30.54
CA GLY A 223 -20.86 -21.90 -29.10
C GLY A 223 -21.71 -22.91 -28.32
N LEU A 224 -21.09 -23.64 -27.38
CA LEU A 224 -21.73 -24.68 -26.57
C LEU A 224 -21.80 -24.29 -25.10
N ALA A 225 -23.02 -24.08 -24.59
CA ALA A 225 -23.28 -23.88 -23.17
C ALA A 225 -23.29 -25.23 -22.42
N GLY A 226 -23.01 -25.21 -21.11
CA GLY A 226 -23.11 -26.40 -20.25
C GLY A 226 -21.81 -27.19 -20.06
N ALA A 227 -20.73 -26.87 -20.78
CA ALA A 227 -19.41 -27.44 -20.51
C ALA A 227 -18.85 -26.92 -19.18
N HIS A 228 -18.17 -27.77 -18.41
CA HIS A 228 -17.60 -27.44 -17.11
C HIS A 228 -16.07 -27.38 -17.17
N PHE A 229 -15.50 -26.47 -16.39
CA PHE A 229 -14.06 -26.21 -16.39
C PHE A 229 -13.52 -26.12 -14.97
N SER A 230 -12.27 -26.53 -14.79
CA SER A 230 -11.47 -26.17 -13.64
C SER A 230 -10.48 -25.06 -13.96
N LEU A 231 -10.02 -24.33 -12.94
CA LEU A 231 -9.03 -23.29 -13.07
C LEU A 231 -7.99 -23.39 -11.95
N THR A 232 -6.73 -23.54 -12.35
CA THR A 232 -5.58 -23.49 -11.43
C THR A 232 -4.57 -22.45 -11.91
N ARG A 233 -3.86 -21.82 -10.97
CA ARG A 233 -2.66 -21.04 -11.28
C ARG A 233 -1.47 -21.99 -11.23
N SER A 234 -0.72 -22.07 -12.33
CA SER A 234 0.50 -22.87 -12.41
C SER A 234 1.68 -22.11 -11.83
N ASN A 235 2.35 -22.71 -10.85
CA ASN A 235 3.69 -22.30 -10.41
C ASN A 235 4.81 -22.90 -11.28
N ALA A 236 4.46 -23.76 -12.24
CA ALA A 236 5.41 -24.36 -13.16
C ALA A 236 5.65 -23.47 -14.40
N PRO A 237 6.87 -23.44 -14.95
CA PRO A 237 7.17 -22.73 -16.19
C PRO A 237 6.31 -23.24 -17.36
N THR A 238 6.10 -22.37 -18.34
CA THR A 238 5.19 -22.57 -19.49
C THR A 238 5.47 -23.91 -20.19
N GLY A 239 4.46 -24.79 -20.28
CA GLY A 239 4.54 -26.08 -20.98
C GLY A 239 4.78 -27.32 -20.11
N ALA A 240 4.88 -27.19 -18.79
CA ALA A 240 4.93 -28.34 -17.87
C ALA A 240 3.53 -28.82 -17.45
N TYR A 241 3.36 -30.14 -17.30
CA TYR A 241 2.17 -30.76 -16.68
C TYR A 241 2.01 -30.22 -15.26
N VAL A 242 0.83 -29.68 -14.96
CA VAL A 242 0.48 -29.23 -13.61
C VAL A 242 0.19 -30.46 -12.75
N PRO A 243 0.93 -30.70 -11.65
CA PRO A 243 0.63 -31.79 -10.73
C PRO A 243 -0.75 -31.60 -10.10
N GLU A 244 -1.40 -32.68 -9.67
CA GLU A 244 -2.67 -32.71 -8.90
C GLU A 244 -2.63 -31.91 -7.58
N THR A 245 -1.50 -31.27 -7.24
CA THR A 245 -1.27 -30.51 -6.02
C THR A 245 -1.42 -28.99 -6.16
N ASN A 246 -1.74 -28.47 -7.35
CA ASN A 246 -2.02 -27.04 -7.49
C ASN A 246 -3.41 -26.71 -6.94
N GLU A 247 -3.49 -25.72 -6.04
CA GLU A 247 -4.75 -25.30 -5.43
C GLU A 247 -5.66 -24.64 -6.48
N PHE A 248 -6.91 -25.09 -6.54
CA PHE A 248 -7.92 -24.48 -7.40
C PHE A 248 -8.15 -23.03 -6.99
N MET A 249 -8.25 -22.15 -7.99
CA MET A 249 -8.65 -20.77 -7.74
C MET A 249 -10.04 -20.75 -7.12
N LYS A 250 -10.28 -19.83 -6.19
CA LYS A 250 -11.62 -19.59 -5.65
C LYS A 250 -12.31 -18.50 -6.46
N VAL A 251 -13.55 -18.77 -6.87
CA VAL A 251 -14.36 -17.87 -7.68
C VAL A 251 -15.72 -17.63 -7.04
N THR A 252 -16.22 -16.40 -7.16
CA THR A 252 -17.62 -16.10 -6.91
C THR A 252 -18.42 -16.42 -8.17
N THR A 253 -19.52 -17.13 -7.98
CA THR A 253 -20.40 -17.54 -9.09
C THR A 253 -21.48 -16.49 -9.30
N GLY A 254 -21.42 -15.81 -10.46
CA GLY A 254 -22.50 -14.95 -10.95
C GLY A 254 -23.44 -15.73 -11.87
N ALA A 255 -23.76 -15.14 -13.02
CA ALA A 255 -24.39 -15.87 -14.12
C ALA A 255 -23.41 -16.88 -14.74
N LYS A 256 -23.94 -17.99 -15.24
CA LYS A 256 -23.15 -18.97 -16.00
C LYS A 256 -22.32 -18.27 -17.09
N GLY A 257 -21.05 -18.63 -17.18
CA GLY A 257 -20.10 -18.02 -18.11
C GLY A 257 -19.40 -16.74 -17.63
N THR A 258 -19.65 -16.23 -16.42
CA THR A 258 -18.87 -15.12 -15.85
C THR A 258 -18.53 -15.38 -14.38
N TYR A 259 -17.24 -15.30 -14.07
CA TYR A 259 -16.66 -15.67 -12.79
C TYR A 259 -15.65 -14.62 -12.35
N THR A 260 -15.56 -14.35 -11.06
CA THR A 260 -14.56 -13.43 -10.49
C THR A 260 -13.76 -14.15 -9.44
N ILE A 261 -12.44 -14.11 -9.57
CA ILE A 261 -11.51 -14.65 -8.57
C ILE A 261 -11.65 -13.84 -7.28
N ASP A 262 -11.88 -14.54 -6.17
CA ASP A 262 -12.07 -13.92 -4.86
C ASP A 262 -11.68 -14.90 -3.74
N PRO A 263 -10.37 -15.17 -3.55
CA PRO A 263 -9.89 -16.10 -2.53
C PRO A 263 -10.08 -15.60 -1.09
N LEU A 264 -10.34 -14.30 -0.91
CA LEU A 264 -10.57 -13.69 0.41
C LEU A 264 -12.00 -13.88 0.89
N ASN A 265 -12.94 -14.14 -0.02
CA ASN A 265 -14.32 -14.43 0.32
C ASN A 265 -14.47 -15.89 0.75
N GLU A 266 -14.86 -16.11 2.01
CA GLU A 266 -15.05 -17.45 2.59
C GLU A 266 -16.15 -18.25 1.88
N THR A 267 -17.09 -17.57 1.20
CA THR A 267 -18.17 -18.20 0.43
C THR A 267 -17.79 -18.46 -1.03
N ALA A 268 -16.61 -18.01 -1.48
CA ALA A 268 -16.15 -18.29 -2.83
C ALA A 268 -15.86 -19.78 -3.01
N GLU A 269 -16.23 -20.30 -4.17
CA GLU A 269 -16.16 -21.73 -4.46
C GLU A 269 -14.87 -22.06 -5.20
N GLN A 270 -14.27 -23.20 -4.88
CA GLN A 270 -13.14 -23.72 -5.66
C GLN A 270 -13.59 -24.00 -7.09
N ALA A 271 -12.86 -23.45 -8.07
CA ALA A 271 -13.02 -23.73 -9.48
C ALA A 271 -12.45 -25.12 -9.84
N SER A 272 -12.94 -26.18 -9.19
CA SER A 272 -12.54 -27.56 -9.45
C SER A 272 -13.22 -28.18 -10.67
N GLY A 273 -14.24 -27.51 -11.22
CA GLY A 273 -15.09 -28.07 -12.26
C GLY A 273 -16.01 -29.19 -11.75
N GLU A 274 -16.15 -29.35 -10.44
CA GLU A 274 -17.03 -30.33 -9.80
C GLU A 274 -18.40 -29.74 -9.47
N LYS A 275 -19.38 -30.64 -9.36
CA LYS A 275 -20.77 -30.30 -9.05
C LYS A 275 -20.88 -29.82 -7.61
N LYS A 276 -21.50 -28.65 -7.42
CA LYS A 276 -21.88 -28.10 -6.12
C LYS A 276 -23.38 -28.25 -5.92
N THR A 277 -23.76 -28.55 -4.68
CA THR A 277 -25.16 -28.68 -4.27
C THR A 277 -25.42 -27.76 -3.07
N SER A 278 -26.43 -26.92 -3.20
CA SER A 278 -27.08 -26.19 -2.10
C SER A 278 -28.54 -26.64 -2.05
N PRO A 279 -29.24 -26.55 -0.90
CA PRO A 279 -30.57 -27.11 -0.68
C PRO A 279 -31.58 -27.06 -1.85
N ASN A 280 -31.51 -26.07 -2.75
CA ASN A 280 -32.41 -25.94 -3.90
C ASN A 280 -31.72 -25.66 -5.25
N THR A 281 -30.39 -25.79 -5.36
CA THR A 281 -29.68 -25.46 -6.61
C THR A 281 -28.45 -26.34 -6.77
N GLU A 282 -28.25 -26.83 -7.99
CA GLU A 282 -27.05 -27.53 -8.40
C GLU A 282 -26.34 -26.70 -9.46
N TRP A 283 -25.03 -26.50 -9.32
CA TRP A 283 -24.24 -25.72 -10.26
C TRP A 283 -22.78 -26.17 -10.28
N TYR A 284 -22.04 -25.71 -11.27
CA TYR A 284 -20.59 -25.88 -11.35
C TYR A 284 -19.93 -24.50 -11.22
N PRO A 285 -18.84 -24.37 -10.45
CA PRO A 285 -18.19 -23.07 -10.23
C PRO A 285 -17.64 -22.42 -11.50
N MET A 286 -17.41 -23.18 -12.57
CA MET A 286 -17.08 -22.66 -13.89
C MET A 286 -17.79 -23.49 -14.97
N GLU A 287 -18.94 -23.00 -15.42
CA GLU A 287 -19.78 -23.55 -16.48
C GLU A 287 -19.87 -22.54 -17.63
N SER A 288 -19.74 -23.01 -18.87
CA SER A 288 -19.97 -22.18 -20.06
C SER A 288 -21.41 -21.70 -20.15
N GLY A 289 -21.57 -20.39 -20.31
CA GLY A 289 -22.85 -19.74 -20.47
C GLY A 289 -23.36 -19.77 -21.91
N GLU A 290 -24.35 -18.93 -22.20
CA GLU A 290 -24.90 -18.75 -23.54
C GLU A 290 -23.79 -18.48 -24.58
N GLY A 291 -23.91 -19.12 -25.75
CA GLY A 291 -22.90 -19.04 -26.80
C GLY A 291 -21.55 -19.65 -26.41
N GLY A 292 -21.49 -20.48 -25.36
CA GLY A 292 -20.28 -21.15 -24.88
C GLY A 292 -19.29 -20.25 -24.18
N LYS A 293 -19.67 -19.02 -23.81
CA LYS A 293 -18.75 -18.04 -23.23
C LYS A 293 -18.38 -18.40 -21.79
N VAL A 294 -17.10 -18.25 -21.47
CA VAL A 294 -16.57 -18.21 -20.10
C VAL A 294 -15.67 -16.99 -19.98
N THR A 295 -15.91 -16.18 -18.96
CA THR A 295 -15.10 -15.01 -18.61
C THR A 295 -14.65 -15.15 -17.17
N VAL A 296 -13.36 -14.96 -16.92
CA VAL A 296 -12.78 -14.97 -15.58
C VAL A 296 -12.13 -13.62 -15.34
N ASN A 297 -12.58 -12.93 -14.30
CA ASN A 297 -12.04 -11.65 -13.86
C ASN A 297 -11.12 -11.83 -12.66
N GLY A 298 -10.16 -10.91 -12.49
CA GLY A 298 -9.29 -10.89 -11.32
C GLY A 298 -7.98 -11.66 -11.50
N VAL A 299 -7.55 -11.90 -12.73
CA VAL A 299 -6.27 -12.56 -13.01
C VAL A 299 -5.11 -11.56 -13.02
N GLY A 300 -3.94 -12.03 -12.60
CA GLY A 300 -2.69 -11.31 -12.70
C GLY A 300 -1.76 -11.93 -13.73
N ASP A 301 -0.52 -11.47 -13.77
CA ASP A 301 0.54 -12.12 -14.51
C ASP A 301 0.76 -13.55 -14.00
N GLY A 302 0.86 -14.50 -14.92
CA GLY A 302 1.11 -15.89 -14.59
C GLY A 302 0.67 -16.85 -15.69
N THR A 303 0.90 -18.13 -15.44
CA THR A 303 0.37 -19.22 -16.26
C THR A 303 -0.85 -19.81 -15.57
N TYR A 304 -1.96 -19.91 -16.28
CA TYR A 304 -3.20 -20.51 -15.79
C TYR A 304 -3.50 -21.76 -16.61
N VAL A 305 -4.00 -22.80 -15.95
CA VAL A 305 -4.46 -24.02 -16.61
C VAL A 305 -5.95 -24.13 -16.47
N ILE A 306 -6.60 -24.27 -17.62
CA ILE A 306 -8.03 -24.53 -17.74
C ILE A 306 -8.18 -25.95 -18.25
N GLN A 307 -8.93 -26.76 -17.52
CA GLN A 307 -9.23 -28.14 -17.91
C GLN A 307 -10.74 -28.30 -18.03
N GLU A 308 -11.20 -28.83 -19.16
CA GLU A 308 -12.59 -29.26 -19.32
C GLU A 308 -12.80 -30.52 -18.47
N THR A 309 -13.71 -30.44 -17.50
CA THR A 309 -14.05 -31.55 -16.58
C THR A 309 -15.33 -32.25 -16.99
N HIS A 310 -16.18 -31.58 -17.78
CA HIS A 310 -17.39 -32.14 -18.34
C HIS A 310 -17.70 -31.49 -19.68
N ALA A 311 -17.98 -32.33 -20.68
CA ALA A 311 -18.49 -31.90 -21.96
C ALA A 311 -19.95 -31.38 -21.81
N PRO A 312 -20.39 -30.47 -22.71
CA PRO A 312 -21.75 -29.93 -22.71
C PRO A 312 -22.82 -30.97 -23.07
#